data_AF-A0A3B9BCF0-F1
#
_entry.id   AF-A0A3B9BCF0-F1
#
_cell.length_a   1.000
_cell.length_b   1.000
_cell.length_c   1.000
_cell.angle_alpha   90.00
_cell.angle_beta   90.00
_cell.angle_gamma   90.00
#
_symmetry.space_group_name_H-M   'P 1'
#
loop_
_entity.id
_entity.type
_entity.pdbx_description
1 polymer ?
#
loop_
_entity_poly.entity_id
_entity_poly.type
_entity_poly.pdbx_seq_one_letter_code
_entity_poly.pdbx_strand_id
1 'polypeptide(L)'
;MSRDGIQAIVPGSIEDSESWMRIISDDEDDVMPPPETHKSLTSEEKKLVKQWIEEGAPYEGHWAFSTPKKAEVPKINGAKNPIDAFVQDRLNKEGLTASPSAEKETLLRRVYLDLTGLPPTLEELDAFISDQSPNAWEKVIDDLMNRTAYGEHMARFWLDLARYADTHGLHLDNERSMW
;
A
#
# COMPACT_ATOMS: atom_id res chain seq x y z
N MET A 1 -20.10 -1.34 17.20
CA MET A 1 -20.79 -2.65 17.26
C MET A 1 -20.30 -3.34 18.51
N SER A 2 -21.08 -3.27 19.59
CA SER A 2 -20.86 -4.15 20.74
C SER A 2 -21.22 -5.56 20.27
N ARG A 3 -20.24 -6.48 20.28
CA ARG A 3 -20.50 -7.90 20.08
C ARG A 3 -20.60 -8.49 21.48
N ASP A 4 -21.70 -9.19 21.78
CA ASP A 4 -21.96 -9.88 23.05
C ASP A 4 -20.93 -11.02 23.30
N GLY A 5 -19.69 -10.65 23.59
CA GLY A 5 -18.56 -11.54 23.83
C GLY A 5 -17.46 -10.84 24.62
N ILE A 6 -16.49 -11.62 25.10
CA ILE A 6 -15.36 -11.14 25.91
C ILE A 6 -14.59 -10.06 25.13
N GLN A 7 -14.53 -8.85 25.68
CA GLN A 7 -13.81 -7.73 25.09
C GLN A 7 -12.44 -7.61 25.74
N ALA A 8 -11.38 -7.59 24.93
CA ALA A 8 -10.01 -7.51 25.44
C ALA A 8 -9.81 -6.26 26.31
N ILE A 9 -10.23 -5.09 25.83
CA ILE A 9 -10.13 -3.82 26.55
C ILE A 9 -11.47 -3.08 26.46
N VAL A 10 -12.05 -2.78 27.61
CA VAL A 10 -13.25 -1.94 27.76
C VAL A 10 -12.81 -0.57 28.27
N PRO A 11 -12.91 0.49 27.43
CA PRO A 11 -12.57 1.86 27.83
C PRO A 11 -13.20 2.27 29.17
N GLY A 12 -12.36 2.68 30.14
CA GLY A 12 -12.80 3.17 31.44
C GLY A 12 -13.25 2.10 32.44
N SER A 13 -13.30 0.82 32.05
CA SER A 13 -13.65 -0.29 32.95
C SER A 13 -12.56 -1.35 32.98
N ILE A 14 -11.86 -1.41 34.11
CA ILE A 14 -10.85 -2.43 34.37
C ILE A 14 -11.50 -3.80 34.59
N GLU A 15 -12.62 -3.83 35.30
CA GLU A 15 -13.32 -5.07 35.68
C GLU A 15 -13.89 -5.80 34.47
N ASP A 16 -14.29 -5.05 33.44
CA ASP A 16 -14.81 -5.61 32.19
C ASP A 16 -13.71 -5.85 31.13
N SER A 17 -12.45 -5.47 31.41
CA SER A 17 -11.32 -5.63 30.50
C SER A 17 -10.59 -6.96 30.71
N GLU A 18 -10.87 -7.94 29.86
CA GLU A 18 -10.26 -9.27 29.92
C GLU A 18 -8.72 -9.24 29.89
N SER A 19 -8.13 -8.34 29.09
CA SER A 19 -6.67 -8.22 29.03
C SER A 19 -6.06 -7.84 30.37
N TRP A 20 -6.75 -7.00 31.14
CA TRP A 20 -6.28 -6.63 32.46
C TRP A 20 -6.37 -7.80 33.42
N MET A 21 -7.50 -8.52 33.43
CA MET A 21 -7.70 -9.72 34.26
C MET A 21 -6.59 -10.75 34.04
N ARG A 22 -6.18 -10.96 32.77
CA ARG A 22 -5.06 -11.84 32.43
C ARG A 22 -3.68 -11.31 32.83
N ILE A 23 -3.47 -9.99 32.83
CA ILE A 23 -2.20 -9.39 33.28
C ILE A 23 -1.99 -9.52 34.81
N ILE A 24 -3.08 -9.56 35.57
CA ILE A 24 -3.06 -9.69 37.02
C ILE A 24 -3.34 -11.10 37.54
N SER A 25 -3.67 -12.06 36.65
CA SER A 25 -3.91 -13.44 37.03
C SER A 25 -2.64 -14.10 37.56
N ASP A 26 -2.82 -14.96 38.57
CA ASP A 26 -1.76 -15.84 39.11
C ASP A 26 -1.86 -17.26 38.53
N ASP A 27 -2.87 -17.54 37.69
CA ASP A 27 -3.04 -18.84 37.01
C ASP A 27 -2.11 -18.92 35.78
N GLU A 28 -1.30 -19.97 35.71
CA GLU A 28 -0.31 -20.18 34.63
C GLU A 28 -0.97 -20.31 33.24
N ASP A 29 -2.22 -20.80 33.17
CA ASP A 29 -2.95 -20.98 31.90
C ASP A 29 -3.59 -19.68 31.40
N ASP A 30 -3.84 -18.71 32.28
CA ASP A 30 -4.53 -17.45 31.97
C ASP A 30 -3.62 -16.22 32.00
N VAL A 31 -2.48 -16.28 32.70
CA VAL A 31 -1.58 -15.14 32.86
C VAL A 31 -0.95 -14.70 31.53
N MET A 32 -1.00 -13.40 31.27
CA MET A 32 -0.42 -12.78 30.08
C MET A 32 0.62 -11.72 30.48
N PRO A 33 1.87 -11.77 29.96
CA PRO A 33 2.37 -12.72 28.97
C PRO A 33 2.55 -14.15 29.53
N PRO A 34 2.43 -15.21 28.69
CA PRO A 34 2.59 -16.59 29.14
C PRO A 34 3.99 -16.86 29.68
N PRO A 35 4.16 -17.69 30.73
CA PRO A 35 5.47 -17.95 31.35
C PRO A 35 6.55 -18.45 30.38
N GLU A 36 6.15 -19.29 29.42
CA GLU A 36 7.00 -19.84 28.34
C GLU A 36 7.64 -18.76 27.46
N THR A 37 7.06 -17.55 27.41
CA THR A 37 7.63 -16.44 26.63
C THR A 37 8.81 -15.76 27.33
N HIS A 38 9.06 -16.09 28.61
CA HIS A 38 10.06 -15.46 29.48
C HIS A 38 9.97 -13.91 29.51
N LYS A 39 8.77 -13.37 29.27
CA LYS A 39 8.45 -11.94 29.37
C LYS A 39 7.51 -11.73 30.54
N SER A 40 7.82 -10.78 31.41
CA SER A 40 6.95 -10.38 32.52
C SER A 40 6.82 -8.87 32.57
N LEU A 41 5.65 -8.40 32.99
CA LEU A 41 5.40 -6.98 33.21
C LEU A 41 5.82 -6.62 34.63
N THR A 42 6.63 -5.58 34.75
CA THR A 42 6.98 -4.96 36.03
C THR A 42 5.76 -4.28 36.65
N SER A 43 5.80 -4.01 37.95
CA SER A 43 4.71 -3.32 38.67
C SER A 43 4.40 -1.94 38.08
N GLU A 44 5.42 -1.22 37.61
CA GLU A 44 5.25 0.09 36.97
C GLU A 44 4.57 -0.02 35.60
N GLU A 45 4.92 -1.03 34.80
CA GLU A 45 4.26 -1.29 33.50
C GLU A 45 2.80 -1.71 33.69
N LYS A 46 2.52 -2.57 34.68
CA LYS A 46 1.13 -2.92 35.04
C LYS A 46 0.34 -1.68 35.44
N LYS A 47 0.93 -0.77 36.21
CA LYS A 47 0.29 0.48 36.61
C LYS A 47 0.02 1.41 35.42
N LEU A 48 0.94 1.49 34.46
CA LEU A 48 0.76 2.26 33.23
C LEU A 48 -0.43 1.73 32.41
N VAL A 49 -0.50 0.41 32.23
CA VAL A 49 -1.61 -0.23 31.50
C VAL A 49 -2.94 0.01 32.21
N LYS A 50 -2.96 -0.12 33.55
CA LYS A 50 -4.14 0.19 34.36
C LYS A 50 -4.63 1.62 34.12
N GLN A 51 -3.74 2.59 34.27
CA GLN A 51 -4.06 4.01 34.11
C GLN A 51 -4.57 4.30 32.68
N TRP A 52 -3.92 3.74 31.67
CA TRP A 52 -4.33 3.90 30.28
C TRP A 52 -5.75 3.36 30.01
N ILE A 53 -6.14 2.24 30.64
CA ILE A 53 -7.52 1.71 30.57
C ILE A 53 -8.51 2.64 31.27
N GLU A 54 -8.18 3.15 32.46
CA GLU A 54 -9.01 4.10 33.21
C GLU A 54 -9.20 5.43 32.45
N GLU A 55 -8.19 5.88 31.72
CA GLU A 55 -8.22 7.07 30.86
C GLU A 55 -9.01 6.86 29.54
N GLY A 56 -9.57 5.67 29.34
CA GLY A 56 -10.43 5.36 28.20
C GLY A 56 -9.75 4.62 27.06
N ALA A 57 -8.52 4.13 27.25
CA ALA A 57 -7.78 3.29 26.31
C ALA A 57 -7.95 3.69 24.83
N PRO A 58 -7.50 4.88 24.41
CA PRO A 58 -7.59 5.25 23.01
C PRO A 58 -6.67 4.33 22.18
N TYR A 59 -7.26 3.37 21.48
CA TYR A 59 -6.58 2.56 20.46
C TYR A 59 -7.41 2.48 19.19
N GLU A 60 -6.72 2.51 18.05
CA GLU A 60 -7.36 2.31 16.75
C GLU A 60 -7.52 0.82 16.49
N GLY A 61 -8.62 0.44 15.84
CA GLY A 61 -8.78 -0.91 15.33
C GLY A 61 -7.73 -1.22 14.26
N HIS A 62 -7.57 -2.50 13.93
CA HIS A 62 -6.64 -2.91 12.88
C HIS A 62 -6.99 -2.22 11.56
N TRP A 63 -6.01 -1.59 10.91
CA TRP A 63 -6.21 -0.76 9.70
C TRP A 63 -7.00 -1.48 8.60
N ALA A 64 -6.78 -2.79 8.44
CA ALA A 64 -7.46 -3.62 7.43
C ALA A 64 -8.97 -3.79 7.66
N PHE A 65 -9.46 -3.57 8.89
CA PHE A 65 -10.89 -3.66 9.23
C PHE A 65 -11.56 -2.29 9.33
N SER A 66 -10.81 -1.21 9.16
CA SER A 66 -11.34 0.14 9.09
C SER A 66 -11.83 0.42 7.66
N THR A 67 -13.10 0.81 7.52
CA THR A 67 -13.65 1.17 6.20
C THR A 67 -12.88 2.37 5.62
N PRO A 68 -12.31 2.26 4.40
CA PRO A 68 -11.64 3.38 3.76
C PRO A 68 -12.62 4.55 3.58
N LYS A 69 -12.23 5.73 4.05
CA LYS A 69 -13.01 6.96 3.85
C LYS A 69 -12.49 7.69 2.62
N LYS A 70 -13.40 8.04 1.70
CA LYS A 70 -13.04 8.82 0.52
C LYS A 70 -12.65 10.24 0.94
N ALA A 71 -11.42 10.63 0.63
CA ALA A 71 -10.96 11.99 0.87
C ALA A 71 -11.67 12.99 -0.05
N GLU A 72 -11.95 14.18 0.47
CA GLU A 72 -12.42 15.29 -0.36
C GLU A 72 -11.27 15.78 -1.25
N VAL A 73 -11.56 15.92 -2.55
CA VAL A 73 -10.56 16.36 -3.53
C VAL A 73 -10.31 17.86 -3.36
N PRO A 74 -9.05 18.31 -3.19
CA PRO A 74 -8.72 19.72 -3.11
C PRO A 74 -9.20 20.49 -4.34
N LYS A 75 -9.75 21.69 -4.15
CA LYS A 75 -10.16 22.57 -5.25
C LYS A 75 -8.99 23.42 -5.68
N ILE A 76 -8.22 22.93 -6.66
CA ILE A 76 -7.06 23.65 -7.21
C ILE A 76 -7.29 23.95 -8.70
N ASN A 77 -7.01 25.19 -9.09
CA ASN A 77 -7.09 25.62 -10.48
C ASN A 77 -5.96 24.98 -11.30
N GLY A 78 -6.30 24.36 -12.43
CA GLY A 78 -5.33 23.75 -13.35
C GLY A 78 -5.07 22.26 -13.11
N ALA A 79 -5.70 21.64 -12.11
CA ALA A 79 -5.71 20.17 -11.98
C ALA A 79 -6.62 19.55 -13.06
N LYS A 80 -6.09 18.63 -13.88
CA LYS A 80 -6.86 17.94 -14.93
C LYS A 80 -7.60 16.72 -14.39
N ASN A 81 -7.01 16.06 -13.39
CA ASN A 81 -7.60 14.91 -12.71
C ASN A 81 -7.53 15.09 -11.16
N PRO A 82 -8.27 14.27 -10.38
CA PRO A 82 -8.24 14.37 -8.91
C PRO A 82 -6.86 14.11 -8.28
N ILE A 83 -6.03 13.26 -8.89
CA ILE A 83 -4.68 12.95 -8.40
C ILE A 83 -3.80 14.19 -8.55
N ASP A 84 -3.89 14.91 -9.67
CA ASP A 84 -3.18 16.17 -9.90
C ASP A 84 -3.55 17.19 -8.83
N ALA A 85 -4.82 17.24 -8.40
CA ALA A 85 -5.25 18.15 -7.35
C ALA A 85 -4.58 17.85 -6.00
N PHE A 86 -4.45 16.57 -5.63
CA PHE A 86 -3.71 16.19 -4.41
C PHE A 86 -2.22 16.48 -4.51
N VAL A 87 -1.60 16.20 -5.67
CA VAL A 87 -0.18 16.47 -5.89
C VAL A 87 0.10 17.98 -5.85
N GLN A 88 -0.72 18.79 -6.52
CA GLN A 88 -0.59 20.25 -6.51
C GLN A 88 -0.85 20.85 -5.12
N ASP A 89 -1.80 20.32 -4.36
CA ASP A 89 -2.05 20.74 -2.97
C ASP A 89 -0.80 20.53 -2.11
N ARG A 90 -0.17 19.37 -2.26
CA ARG A 90 1.07 19.06 -1.55
C ARG A 90 2.22 19.96 -1.98
N LEU A 91 2.41 20.17 -3.28
CA LEU A 91 3.46 21.05 -3.81
C LEU A 91 3.30 22.50 -3.30
N ASN A 92 2.08 23.04 -3.31
CA ASN A 92 1.79 24.39 -2.83
C ASN A 92 2.10 24.55 -1.34
N LYS A 93 1.78 23.56 -0.51
CA LYS A 93 2.10 23.56 0.93
C LYS A 93 3.60 23.57 1.19
N GLU A 94 4.37 22.92 0.33
CA GLU A 94 5.84 22.85 0.42
C GLU A 94 6.54 24.02 -0.31
N GLY A 95 5.79 24.95 -0.90
CA GLY A 95 6.35 26.05 -1.69
C GLY A 95 7.07 25.61 -2.97
N LEU A 96 6.74 24.43 -3.49
CA LEU A 96 7.32 23.85 -4.70
C LEU A 96 6.40 24.04 -5.90
N THR A 97 6.98 24.01 -7.09
CA THR A 97 6.24 24.03 -8.36
C THR A 97 6.50 22.75 -9.14
N ALA A 98 5.51 22.32 -9.93
CA ALA A 98 5.66 21.15 -10.77
C ALA A 98 6.71 21.40 -11.86
N SER A 99 7.50 20.38 -12.17
CA SER A 99 8.42 20.43 -13.31
C SER A 99 7.66 20.66 -14.61
N PRO A 100 8.28 21.33 -15.60
CA PRO A 100 7.68 21.45 -16.92
C PRO A 100 7.42 20.07 -17.53
N SER A 101 6.44 19.99 -18.43
CA SER A 101 6.19 18.78 -19.20
C SER A 101 7.44 18.42 -20.00
N ALA A 102 7.76 17.13 -20.04
CA ALA A 102 8.84 16.64 -20.89
C ALA A 102 8.46 16.76 -22.37
N GLU A 103 9.48 16.76 -23.24
CA GLU A 103 9.32 16.74 -24.70
C GLU A 103 8.58 15.47 -25.15
N LYS A 104 7.89 15.55 -26.31
CA LYS A 104 7.03 14.47 -26.83
C LYS A 104 7.78 13.14 -26.96
N GLU A 105 9.02 13.19 -27.45
CA GLU A 105 9.91 12.04 -27.64
C GLU A 105 10.24 11.36 -26.30
N THR A 106 10.49 12.18 -25.28
CA THR A 106 10.81 11.70 -23.94
C THR A 106 9.59 11.06 -23.28
N LEU A 107 8.41 11.68 -23.43
CA LEU A 107 7.16 11.13 -22.93
C LEU A 107 6.84 9.79 -23.61
N LEU A 108 6.96 9.73 -24.94
CA LEU A 108 6.71 8.50 -25.69
C LEU A 108 7.62 7.37 -25.25
N ARG A 109 8.93 7.63 -25.14
CA ARG A 109 9.88 6.62 -24.68
C ARG A 109 9.57 6.10 -23.28
N ARG A 110 9.19 6.99 -22.35
CA ARG A 110 8.85 6.61 -20.98
C ARG A 110 7.61 5.70 -20.95
N VAL A 111 6.53 6.09 -21.62
CA VAL A 111 5.29 5.29 -21.59
C VAL A 111 5.46 3.93 -22.26
N TYR A 112 6.27 3.85 -23.32
CA TYR A 112 6.61 2.57 -23.96
C TYR A 112 7.35 1.62 -23.00
N LEU A 113 8.38 2.13 -22.32
CA LEU A 113 9.13 1.33 -21.35
C LEU A 113 8.27 0.96 -20.14
N ASP A 114 7.43 1.87 -19.66
CA ASP A 114 6.58 1.63 -18.49
C ASP A 114 5.46 0.62 -18.78
N LEU A 115 4.85 0.66 -19.97
CA LEU A 115 3.74 -0.23 -20.32
C LEU A 115 4.23 -1.56 -20.91
N THR A 116 5.27 -1.55 -21.75
CA THR A 116 5.68 -2.75 -22.50
C THR A 116 7.09 -3.24 -22.15
N GLY A 117 7.88 -2.46 -21.42
CA GLY A 117 9.28 -2.78 -21.15
C GLY A 117 10.20 -2.64 -22.37
N LEU A 118 9.69 -2.17 -23.51
CA LEU A 118 10.43 -2.03 -24.77
C LEU A 118 10.45 -0.56 -25.22
N PRO A 119 11.50 -0.08 -25.88
CA PRO A 119 11.52 1.27 -26.47
C PRO A 119 10.63 1.34 -27.73
N PRO A 120 10.13 2.53 -28.10
CA PRO A 120 9.42 2.73 -29.36
C PRO A 120 10.35 2.59 -30.56
N THR A 121 9.80 2.22 -31.72
CA THR A 121 10.51 2.30 -33.00
C THR A 121 10.57 3.75 -33.51
N LEU A 122 11.43 4.00 -34.51
CA LEU A 122 11.53 5.32 -35.12
C LEU A 122 10.24 5.70 -35.85
N GLU A 123 9.60 4.74 -36.52
CA GLU A 123 8.34 4.95 -37.23
C GLU A 123 7.19 5.32 -36.26
N GLU A 124 7.14 4.67 -35.10
CA GLU A 124 6.16 4.99 -34.05
C GLU A 124 6.40 6.38 -33.46
N LEU A 125 7.66 6.75 -33.27
CA LEU A 125 8.04 8.08 -32.82
C LEU A 125 7.62 9.15 -33.82
N ASP A 126 7.96 8.98 -35.09
CA ASP A 126 7.61 9.92 -36.17
C ASP A 126 6.09 10.03 -36.33
N ALA A 127 5.37 8.91 -36.24
CA ALA A 127 3.91 8.88 -36.27
C ALA A 127 3.30 9.68 -35.11
N PHE A 128 3.83 9.54 -33.89
CA PHE A 128 3.35 10.28 -32.73
C PHE A 128 3.68 11.78 -32.79
N ILE A 129 4.87 12.15 -33.26
CA ILE A 129 5.27 13.55 -33.39
C ILE A 129 4.41 14.26 -34.45
N SER A 130 4.13 13.57 -35.56
CA SER A 130 3.32 14.09 -36.67
C SER A 130 1.82 14.12 -36.36
N ASP A 131 1.33 13.31 -35.43
CA ASP A 131 -0.07 13.36 -34.98
C ASP A 131 -0.35 14.62 -34.15
N GLN A 132 -1.13 15.53 -34.73
CA GLN A 132 -1.60 16.77 -34.09
C GLN A 132 -3.03 16.64 -33.55
N SER A 133 -3.62 15.45 -33.58
CA SER A 133 -4.95 15.23 -33.04
C SER A 133 -4.97 15.45 -31.52
N PRO A 134 -6.08 15.99 -30.98
CA PRO A 134 -6.19 16.26 -29.55
C PRO A 134 -6.14 14.99 -28.69
N ASN A 135 -6.32 13.81 -29.30
CA ASN A 135 -6.30 12.51 -28.66
C ASN A 135 -5.10 11.63 -29.08
N ALA A 136 -4.04 12.22 -29.63
CA ALA A 136 -2.85 11.49 -30.07
C ALA A 136 -2.21 10.67 -28.93
N TRP A 137 -2.21 11.22 -27.71
CA TRP A 137 -1.64 10.56 -26.53
C TRP A 137 -2.46 9.35 -26.08
N GLU A 138 -3.78 9.50 -26.00
CA GLU A 138 -4.71 8.45 -25.61
C GLU A 138 -4.67 7.28 -26.60
N LYS A 139 -4.60 7.56 -27.91
CA LYS A 139 -4.45 6.52 -28.94
C LYS A 139 -3.20 5.66 -28.74
N VAL A 140 -2.07 6.28 -28.40
CA VAL A 140 -0.83 5.56 -28.13
C VAL A 140 -0.97 4.67 -26.90
N ILE A 141 -1.55 5.19 -25.82
CA ILE A 141 -1.77 4.40 -24.60
C ILE A 141 -2.68 3.21 -24.89
N ASP A 142 -3.81 3.43 -25.58
CA ASP A 142 -4.75 2.38 -25.94
C ASP A 142 -4.11 1.32 -26.84
N ASP A 143 -3.29 1.72 -27.83
CA ASP A 143 -2.55 0.78 -28.65
C ASP A 143 -1.56 -0.06 -27.82
N LEU A 144 -0.76 0.59 -26.97
CA LEU A 144 0.22 -0.09 -26.11
C LEU A 144 -0.44 -1.11 -25.18
N MET A 145 -1.56 -0.74 -24.54
CA MET A 145 -2.29 -1.64 -23.63
C MET A 145 -2.92 -2.83 -24.35
N ASN A 146 -3.16 -2.74 -25.67
CA ASN A 146 -3.67 -3.83 -26.49
C ASN A 146 -2.58 -4.78 -27.02
N ARG A 147 -1.30 -4.45 -26.87
CA ARG A 147 -0.18 -5.33 -27.30
C ARG A 147 0.04 -6.47 -26.32
N THR A 148 0.43 -7.64 -26.83
CA THR A 148 0.84 -8.78 -25.99
C THR A 148 1.97 -8.42 -25.03
N ALA A 149 2.92 -7.58 -25.48
CA ALA A 149 4.04 -7.12 -24.67
C ALA A 149 3.62 -6.37 -23.39
N TYR A 150 2.46 -5.70 -23.38
CA TYR A 150 1.91 -5.11 -22.16
C TYR A 150 1.58 -6.18 -21.12
N GLY A 151 0.86 -7.22 -21.54
CA GLY A 151 0.54 -8.37 -20.67
C GLY A 151 1.80 -9.07 -20.14
N GLU A 152 2.79 -9.30 -21.01
CA GLU A 152 4.08 -9.90 -20.63
C GLU A 152 4.84 -9.03 -19.63
N HIS A 153 4.86 -7.71 -19.84
CA HIS A 153 5.55 -6.79 -18.95
C HIS A 153 4.87 -6.71 -17.57
N MET A 154 3.54 -6.63 -17.53
CA MET A 154 2.77 -6.61 -16.28
C MET A 154 2.88 -7.93 -15.52
N ALA A 155 2.85 -9.07 -16.22
CA ALA A 155 2.96 -10.38 -15.59
C ALA A 155 4.30 -10.57 -14.88
N ARG A 156 5.40 -9.98 -15.39
CA ARG A 156 6.74 -10.08 -14.79
C ARG A 156 6.77 -9.68 -13.31
N PHE A 157 6.08 -8.59 -12.95
CA PHE A 157 6.02 -8.14 -11.55
C PHE A 157 5.27 -9.14 -10.64
N TRP A 158 4.28 -9.85 -11.19
CA TRP A 158 3.58 -10.90 -10.48
C TRP A 158 4.39 -12.19 -10.36
N LEU A 159 5.22 -12.50 -11.36
CA LEU A 159 6.15 -13.62 -11.31
C LEU A 159 7.14 -13.47 -10.14
N ASP A 160 7.63 -12.27 -9.88
CA ASP A 160 8.48 -11.99 -8.71
C ASP A 160 7.73 -12.26 -7.38
N LEU A 161 6.47 -11.80 -7.27
CA LEU A 161 5.63 -12.03 -6.09
C LEU A 161 5.31 -13.52 -5.88
N ALA A 162 5.09 -14.25 -6.97
CA ALA A 162 4.88 -15.70 -6.96
C ALA A 162 6.19 -16.49 -6.73
N ARG A 163 7.34 -15.82 -6.65
CA ARG A 163 8.68 -16.42 -6.58
C ARG A 163 8.94 -17.39 -7.74
N TYR A 164 8.45 -17.02 -8.92
CA TYR A 164 8.66 -17.76 -10.15
C TYR A 164 10.16 -17.79 -10.49
N ALA A 165 10.64 -18.95 -10.91
CA ALA A 165 12.01 -19.20 -11.32
C ALA A 165 12.01 -20.49 -12.14
N ASP A 166 12.74 -20.51 -13.26
CA ASP A 166 12.83 -21.69 -14.12
C ASP A 166 13.68 -22.81 -13.49
N THR A 167 14.58 -22.48 -12.54
CA THR A 167 15.40 -23.46 -11.81
C THR A 167 15.40 -23.21 -10.30
N HIS A 168 15.79 -24.22 -9.50
CA HIS A 168 15.92 -24.04 -8.03
C HIS A 168 17.21 -23.30 -7.62
N GLY A 169 18.07 -22.95 -8.58
CA GLY A 169 19.26 -22.13 -8.35
C GLY A 169 20.42 -22.89 -7.69
N LEU A 170 21.21 -22.17 -6.88
CA LEU A 170 22.60 -22.49 -6.52
C LEU A 170 22.84 -23.90 -5.93
N HIS A 171 21.88 -24.49 -5.23
CA HIS A 171 22.06 -25.79 -4.57
C HIS A 171 21.54 -26.98 -5.37
N LEU A 172 20.59 -26.75 -6.27
CA LEU A 172 19.93 -27.75 -7.11
C LEU A 172 19.55 -27.04 -8.42
N ASP A 173 20.40 -27.06 -9.44
CA ASP A 173 20.10 -26.40 -10.72
C ASP A 173 19.26 -27.29 -11.64
N ASN A 174 18.18 -27.84 -11.09
CA ASN A 174 17.17 -28.58 -11.83
C ASN A 174 15.96 -27.69 -12.12
N GLU A 175 15.23 -28.06 -13.18
CA GLU A 175 13.96 -27.43 -13.56
C GLU A 175 13.02 -27.34 -12.35
N ARG A 176 12.44 -26.15 -12.14
CA ARG A 176 11.45 -25.90 -11.11
C ARG A 176 10.09 -25.70 -11.74
N SER A 177 9.21 -26.66 -11.55
CA SER A 177 7.82 -26.55 -11.98
C SER A 177 6.97 -25.91 -10.88
N MET A 178 6.27 -24.82 -11.22
CA MET A 178 5.33 -24.11 -10.36
C MET A 178 4.03 -23.91 -11.13
N TRP A 179 2.95 -24.52 -10.63
CA TRP A 179 1.59 -24.42 -11.15
C TRP A 179 0.60 -24.14 -10.02
#